data_AF-A0A1B6MPQ6-F1
#
_entry.id   AF-A0A1B6MPQ6-F1
#
_cell.length_a   1.000
_cell.length_b   1.000
_cell.length_c   1.000
_cell.angle_alpha   90.00
_cell.angle_beta   90.00
_cell.angle_gamma   90.00
#
_symmetry.space_group_name_H-M   'P 1'
#
loop_
_entity.id
_entity.type
_entity.pdbx_description
1 polymer ?
#
loop_
_entity_poly.entity_id
_entity_poly.type
_entity_poly.pdbx_seq_one_letter_code
_entity_poly.pdbx_strand_id
1 'polypeptide(L)'
;MGVKTISVQRFLPFCAFVATFTIVMTILVCSTDMRTRRYHRLLNLSLESDFQNVAQEDPQLIAFIRERHLRPPPMGHSKRVNLDIEAIPEIGELFGWKKGGVFVEGGAYRHNSSSETEWLERALHWRGLLIQPDPQDFRLLLSRNRTRSHAANVCLSPTPNPKQVSFREVPKNVSDPQLTKVHCFPLYSLLLAYNTTTIDFLSLKAEKAELQVLKTLPFSRVRIKVISVLNPPDDKQYGNALLVLLMRLLSVHGYKLNRYASINNRWVFVCSRGYSGCSALRVNQ
;
A
#
# COMPACT_ATOMS: atom_id res chain seq x y z
N MET A 1 2.87 51.77 59.04
CA MET A 1 2.72 50.80 57.93
C MET A 1 1.96 51.48 56.81
N GLY A 2 2.65 51.98 55.78
CA GLY A 2 2.01 52.66 54.64
C GLY A 2 2.17 51.82 53.37
N VAL A 3 1.13 51.10 52.98
CA VAL A 3 1.10 50.34 51.73
C VAL A 3 0.95 51.34 50.59
N LYS A 4 1.99 51.52 49.78
CA LYS A 4 1.93 52.31 48.54
C LYS A 4 1.05 51.57 47.54
N THR A 5 -0.14 52.08 47.28
CA THR A 5 -1.01 51.63 46.19
C THR A 5 -0.39 52.03 44.85
N ILE A 6 0.17 51.05 44.14
CA ILE A 6 0.73 51.22 42.80
C ILE A 6 -0.43 51.47 41.83
N SER A 7 -0.46 52.63 41.18
CA SER A 7 -1.52 53.01 40.25
C SER A 7 -1.50 52.15 38.98
N VAL A 8 -2.59 51.41 38.76
CA VAL A 8 -2.85 50.53 37.61
C VAL A 8 -2.75 51.27 36.27
N GLN A 9 -2.95 52.59 36.24
CA GLN A 9 -2.87 53.42 35.03
C GLN A 9 -1.48 53.44 34.39
N ARG A 10 -0.39 53.24 35.15
CA ARG A 10 0.98 53.22 34.59
C ARG A 10 1.30 51.96 33.79
N PHE A 11 0.59 50.86 34.05
CA PHE A 11 0.81 49.58 33.38
C PHE A 11 -0.11 49.35 32.18
N LEU A 12 -1.20 50.11 32.07
CA LEU A 12 -2.14 50.05 30.94
C LEU A 12 -1.47 50.19 29.55
N PRO A 13 -0.58 51.18 29.29
CA PRO A 13 0.07 51.31 27.99
C PRO A 13 1.04 50.15 27.70
N PHE A 14 1.68 49.60 28.73
CA PHE A 14 2.56 48.44 28.60
C PHE A 14 1.76 47.17 28.27
N CYS A 15 0.65 46.93 28.96
CA CYS A 15 -0.24 45.80 28.67
C CYS A 15 -0.85 45.90 27.26
N ALA A 16 -1.25 47.10 26.83
CA ALA A 16 -1.76 47.34 25.47
C ALA A 16 -0.69 47.07 24.40
N PHE A 17 0.56 47.47 24.66
CA PHE A 17 1.69 47.18 23.77
C PHE A 17 1.98 45.68 23.68
N VAL A 18 2.03 44.97 24.80
CA VAL A 18 2.25 43.51 24.81
C VAL A 18 1.11 42.76 24.12
N ALA A 19 -0.14 43.16 24.34
CA ALA A 19 -1.30 42.55 23.70
C ALA A 19 -1.28 42.77 22.17
N THR A 20 -0.99 43.97 21.69
CA THR A 20 -0.89 44.22 20.24
C THR A 20 0.31 43.51 19.63
N PHE A 21 1.46 43.49 20.30
CA PHE A 21 2.64 42.76 19.85
C PHE A 21 2.40 41.25 19.72
N THR A 22 1.76 40.64 20.73
CA THR A 22 1.42 39.21 20.71
C THR A 22 0.41 38.88 19.60
N ILE A 23 -0.62 39.70 19.40
CA ILE A 23 -1.57 39.53 18.29
C ILE A 23 -0.85 39.61 16.94
N VAL A 24 -0.02 40.63 16.73
CA VAL A 24 0.72 40.82 15.47
C VAL A 24 1.68 39.66 15.21
N MET A 25 2.44 39.22 16.23
CA MET A 25 3.34 38.07 16.09
C MET A 25 2.59 36.78 15.82
N THR A 26 1.44 36.56 16.46
CA THR A 26 0.60 35.38 16.20
C THR A 26 0.06 35.40 14.76
N ILE A 27 -0.39 36.56 14.27
CA ILE A 27 -0.83 36.72 12.88
C ILE A 27 0.33 36.48 11.91
N LEU A 28 1.53 36.99 12.20
CA LEU A 28 2.72 36.75 11.36
C LEU A 28 3.11 35.27 11.33
N VAL A 29 3.14 34.59 12.48
CA VAL A 29 3.42 33.14 12.57
C VAL A 29 2.34 32.33 11.85
N CYS A 30 1.06 32.63 12.07
CA CYS A 30 -0.03 31.97 11.35
C CYS A 30 0.02 32.24 9.84
N SER A 31 0.35 33.45 9.41
CA SER A 31 0.41 33.80 7.98
C SER A 31 1.61 33.14 7.28
N THR A 32 2.75 33.04 7.96
CA THR A 32 3.94 32.36 7.45
C THR A 32 3.72 30.85 7.38
N ASP A 33 3.10 30.23 8.39
CA ASP A 33 2.70 28.82 8.34
C ASP A 33 1.67 28.57 7.21
N MET A 34 0.64 29.41 7.09
CA MET A 34 -0.36 29.30 6.03
C MET A 34 0.25 29.49 4.62
N ARG A 35 1.21 30.39 4.46
CA ARG A 35 1.94 30.60 3.21
C ARG A 35 2.82 29.40 2.89
N THR A 36 3.55 28.87 3.87
CA THR A 36 4.34 27.63 3.75
C THR A 36 3.46 26.44 3.36
N ARG A 37 2.29 26.28 3.97
CA ARG A 37 1.31 25.24 3.60
C ARG A 37 0.78 25.43 2.17
N ARG A 38 0.51 26.65 1.73
CA ARG A 38 0.12 26.95 0.34
C ARG A 38 1.24 26.64 -0.64
N TYR A 39 2.49 27.03 -0.35
CA TYR A 39 3.65 26.69 -1.18
C TYR A 39 3.84 25.18 -1.27
N HIS A 40 3.79 24.45 -0.15
CA HIS A 40 3.82 22.99 -0.17
C HIS A 40 2.65 22.40 -0.96
N ARG A 41 1.45 22.97 -0.87
CA ARG A 41 0.30 22.51 -1.65
C ARG A 41 0.49 22.75 -3.15
N LEU A 42 1.09 23.87 -3.55
CA LEU A 42 1.44 24.18 -4.94
C LEU A 42 2.57 23.29 -5.45
N LEU A 43 3.62 23.06 -4.64
CA LEU A 43 4.71 22.14 -4.96
C LEU A 43 4.20 20.70 -5.09
N ASN A 44 3.25 20.30 -4.24
CA ASN A 44 2.61 18.99 -4.35
C ASN A 44 1.79 18.90 -5.64
N LEU A 45 1.02 19.94 -5.98
CA LEU A 45 0.25 19.99 -7.24
C LEU A 45 1.14 19.93 -8.48
N SER A 46 2.31 20.59 -8.47
CA SER A 46 3.27 20.52 -9.58
C SER A 46 3.96 19.15 -9.63
N LEU A 47 4.41 18.63 -8.49
CA LEU A 47 5.07 17.32 -8.43
C LEU A 47 4.11 16.19 -8.84
N GLU A 48 2.83 16.32 -8.50
CA GLU A 48 1.79 15.34 -8.86
C GLU A 48 1.41 15.37 -10.34
N SER A 49 1.53 16.53 -11.02
CA SER A 49 1.43 16.60 -12.49
C SER A 49 2.66 16.07 -13.21
N ASP A 50 3.84 16.15 -12.59
CA ASP A 50 5.13 15.84 -13.22
C ASP A 50 5.41 14.33 -13.36
N PHE A 51 4.74 13.48 -12.58
CA PHE A 51 5.04 12.05 -12.63
C PHE A 51 4.41 11.30 -13.81
N GLN A 52 3.57 11.94 -14.63
CA GLN A 52 3.00 11.26 -15.80
C GLN A 52 4.12 10.79 -16.74
N ASN A 53 4.17 9.48 -17.01
CA ASN A 53 5.20 8.83 -17.85
C ASN A 53 6.62 8.77 -17.25
N VAL A 54 6.80 9.07 -15.97
CA VAL A 54 8.09 8.88 -15.29
C VAL A 54 8.43 7.39 -15.19
N ALA A 55 9.71 7.06 -15.31
CA ALA A 55 10.22 5.70 -15.21
C ALA A 55 9.96 5.10 -13.82
N GLN A 56 9.65 3.81 -13.77
CA GLN A 56 9.28 3.12 -12.52
C GLN A 56 10.40 3.11 -11.45
N GLU A 57 11.67 3.26 -11.83
CA GLU A 57 12.82 3.35 -10.91
C GLU A 57 13.28 4.77 -10.58
N ASP A 58 12.57 5.80 -11.06
CA ASP A 58 12.97 7.19 -10.85
C ASP A 58 13.11 7.54 -9.35
N PRO A 59 14.26 8.03 -8.87
CA PRO A 59 14.48 8.29 -7.46
C PRO A 59 13.49 9.27 -6.82
N GLN A 60 13.02 10.27 -7.58
CA GLN A 60 12.05 11.26 -7.08
C GLN A 60 10.67 10.61 -6.93
N LEU A 61 10.27 9.77 -7.88
CA LEU A 61 9.06 8.95 -7.78
C LEU A 61 9.13 8.02 -6.56
N ILE A 62 10.25 7.34 -6.35
CA ILE A 62 10.43 6.43 -5.21
C ILE A 62 10.35 7.18 -3.88
N ALA A 63 10.99 8.35 -3.78
CA ALA A 63 10.91 9.20 -2.59
C ALA A 63 9.47 9.67 -2.34
N PHE A 64 8.79 10.14 -3.39
CA PHE A 64 7.40 10.57 -3.32
C PHE A 64 6.46 9.46 -2.80
N ILE A 65 6.55 8.25 -3.36
CA ILE A 65 5.76 7.10 -2.90
C ILE A 65 6.06 6.80 -1.43
N ARG A 66 7.35 6.75 -1.05
CA ARG A 66 7.77 6.42 0.32
C ARG A 66 7.27 7.43 1.34
N GLU A 67 7.35 8.72 1.03
CA GLU A 67 7.03 9.79 1.97
C GLU A 67 5.53 10.10 2.04
N ARG A 68 4.80 9.92 0.93
CA ARG A 68 3.39 10.35 0.82
C ARG A 68 2.39 9.20 0.82
N HIS A 69 2.77 8.03 0.33
CA HIS A 69 1.83 6.93 0.08
C HIS A 69 2.09 5.68 0.91
N LEU A 70 3.29 5.50 1.47
CA LEU A 70 3.56 4.40 2.39
C LEU A 70 3.29 4.80 3.84
N ARG A 71 2.21 4.25 4.40
CA ARG A 71 1.92 4.37 5.82
C ARG A 71 2.67 3.27 6.59
N PRO A 72 3.52 3.62 7.58
CA PRO A 72 4.18 2.61 8.40
C PRO A 72 3.18 1.85 9.28
N PRO A 73 3.54 0.66 9.76
CA PRO A 73 2.70 -0.10 10.68
C PRO A 73 2.41 0.74 11.94
N PRO A 74 1.22 0.59 12.54
CA PRO A 74 0.86 1.32 13.74
C PRO A 74 1.82 0.99 14.89
N MET A 75 2.28 2.03 15.59
CA MET A 75 3.05 1.87 16.82
C MET A 75 2.10 1.43 17.93
N GLY A 76 2.18 0.17 18.33
CA GLY A 76 1.35 -0.36 19.41
C GLY A 76 1.58 -1.85 19.61
N HIS A 77 1.53 -2.29 20.86
CA HIS A 77 1.42 -3.70 21.16
C HIS A 77 0.11 -4.20 20.56
N SER A 78 0.18 -5.25 19.73
CA SER A 78 -1.01 -5.95 19.26
C SER A 78 -1.86 -6.28 20.48
N LYS A 79 -3.04 -5.65 20.62
CA LYS A 79 -4.07 -6.25 21.47
C LYS A 79 -4.22 -7.66 20.90
N ARG A 80 -3.92 -8.69 21.70
CA ARG A 80 -4.18 -10.08 21.33
C ARG A 80 -5.68 -10.21 21.14
N VAL A 81 -6.15 -9.84 19.96
CA VAL A 81 -7.47 -10.23 19.52
C VAL A 81 -7.26 -11.69 19.12
N ASN A 82 -7.73 -12.61 19.96
CA ASN A 82 -8.00 -13.99 19.56
C ASN A 82 -9.09 -13.91 18.48
N LEU A 83 -8.65 -13.58 17.27
CA LEU A 83 -9.42 -13.88 16.08
C LEU A 83 -9.02 -15.30 15.73
N ASP A 84 -9.99 -16.17 15.50
CA ASP A 84 -9.78 -17.40 14.76
C ASP A 84 -9.38 -16.97 13.35
N ILE A 85 -8.07 -16.75 13.17
CA ILE A 85 -7.54 -16.38 11.87
C ILE A 85 -7.38 -17.69 11.13
N GLU A 86 -8.25 -17.89 10.15
CA GLU A 86 -8.16 -19.01 9.24
C GLU A 86 -6.78 -19.01 8.59
N ALA A 87 -5.96 -19.97 8.99
CA ALA A 87 -4.68 -20.22 8.34
C ALA A 87 -4.98 -20.79 6.95
N ILE A 88 -4.06 -20.57 6.02
CA ILE A 88 -4.08 -21.19 4.69
C ILE A 88 -2.92 -22.21 4.68
N PRO A 89 -3.17 -23.47 5.10
CA PRO A 89 -2.12 -24.47 5.30
C PRO A 89 -1.26 -24.67 4.06
N GLU A 90 -1.85 -24.58 2.86
CA GLU A 90 -1.17 -24.80 1.58
C GLU A 90 -0.03 -23.81 1.36
N ILE A 91 -0.21 -22.54 1.74
CA ILE A 91 0.87 -21.55 1.69
C ILE A 91 1.90 -21.84 2.79
N GLY A 92 1.45 -22.20 3.99
CA GLY A 92 2.33 -22.57 5.09
C GLY A 92 3.27 -23.70 4.69
N GLU A 93 2.71 -24.78 4.13
CA GLU A 93 3.41 -25.96 3.63
C GLU A 93 4.37 -25.62 2.48
N LEU A 94 3.93 -24.80 1.52
CA LEU A 94 4.79 -24.34 0.42
C LEU A 94 6.07 -23.68 0.93
N PHE A 95 5.97 -22.92 2.02
CA PHE A 95 7.10 -22.26 2.65
C PHE A 95 7.76 -23.09 3.76
N GLY A 96 7.35 -24.34 4.00
CA GLY A 96 7.86 -25.16 5.10
C GLY A 96 7.66 -24.50 6.46
N TRP A 97 6.52 -23.82 6.65
CA TRP A 97 6.16 -23.06 7.84
C TRP A 97 7.16 -21.96 8.24
N LYS A 98 7.90 -21.42 7.25
CA LYS A 98 8.85 -20.33 7.42
C LYS A 98 8.26 -19.19 8.27
N LYS A 99 9.02 -18.74 9.28
CA LYS A 99 8.75 -17.50 10.03
C LYS A 99 9.47 -16.30 9.41
N GLY A 100 8.93 -15.10 9.60
CA GLY A 100 9.61 -13.84 9.22
C GLY A 100 9.79 -13.65 7.71
N GLY A 101 8.86 -14.12 6.88
CA GLY A 101 8.87 -13.84 5.45
C GLY A 101 8.37 -12.44 5.09
N VAL A 102 8.45 -12.11 3.80
CA VAL A 102 7.97 -10.84 3.24
C VAL A 102 6.86 -11.10 2.24
N PHE A 103 5.69 -10.47 2.43
CA PHE A 103 4.60 -10.52 1.46
C PHE A 103 4.26 -9.15 0.88
N VAL A 104 3.60 -9.16 -0.28
CA VAL A 104 2.87 -8.02 -0.84
C VAL A 104 1.47 -8.47 -1.21
N GLU A 105 0.46 -7.71 -0.81
CA GLU A 105 -0.95 -7.99 -1.13
C GLU A 105 -1.56 -6.79 -1.85
N GLY A 106 -1.96 -6.99 -3.11
CA GLY A 106 -2.77 -6.03 -3.87
C GLY A 106 -4.24 -6.34 -3.72
N GLY A 107 -5.04 -5.36 -3.32
CA GLY A 107 -6.48 -5.49 -3.10
C GLY A 107 -6.88 -6.06 -1.72
N ALA A 108 -6.08 -5.78 -0.68
CA ALA A 108 -6.32 -6.30 0.67
C ALA A 108 -7.66 -5.81 1.26
N TYR A 109 -8.44 -6.72 1.87
CA TYR A 109 -9.75 -6.43 2.49
C TYR A 109 -10.82 -5.85 1.55
N ARG A 110 -10.71 -6.11 0.24
CA ARG A 110 -11.67 -5.54 -0.73
C ARG A 110 -13.11 -6.02 -0.48
N HIS A 111 -14.08 -5.12 -0.51
CA HIS A 111 -15.50 -5.40 -0.29
C HIS A 111 -15.78 -6.12 1.04
N ASN A 112 -15.15 -5.65 2.12
CA ASN A 112 -15.23 -6.27 3.45
C ASN A 112 -14.79 -7.75 3.50
N SER A 113 -13.93 -8.21 2.56
CA SER A 113 -13.38 -9.56 2.58
C SER A 113 -12.29 -9.73 3.64
N SER A 114 -11.87 -10.98 3.88
CA SER A 114 -10.61 -11.28 4.57
C SER A 114 -9.38 -10.88 3.72
N SER A 115 -8.21 -10.86 4.37
CA SER A 115 -6.90 -10.70 3.73
C SER A 115 -6.18 -12.04 3.71
N GLU A 116 -5.64 -12.42 2.55
CA GLU A 116 -4.93 -13.70 2.35
C GLU A 116 -3.60 -13.74 3.12
N THR A 117 -3.11 -12.58 3.54
CA THR A 117 -1.84 -12.42 4.25
C THR A 117 -2.03 -12.17 5.74
N GLU A 118 -3.29 -12.09 6.22
CA GLU A 118 -3.57 -11.74 7.61
C GLU A 118 -2.88 -12.72 8.57
N TRP A 119 -3.11 -14.01 8.34
CA TRP A 119 -2.56 -15.12 9.12
C TRP A 119 -1.03 -15.22 9.00
N LEU A 120 -0.41 -14.90 7.84
CA LEU A 120 1.05 -14.91 7.67
C LEU A 120 1.74 -13.96 8.64
N GLU A 121 1.21 -12.75 8.79
CA GLU A 121 1.75 -11.78 9.74
C GLU A 121 1.49 -12.19 11.19
N ARG A 122 0.27 -12.66 11.49
CA ARG A 122 -0.15 -12.94 12.87
C ARG A 122 0.48 -14.22 13.42
N ALA A 123 0.43 -15.31 12.66
CA ALA A 123 0.90 -16.63 13.07
C ALA A 123 2.37 -16.89 12.71
N LEU A 124 2.85 -16.38 11.56
CA LEU A 124 4.21 -16.62 11.10
C LEU A 124 5.16 -15.43 11.29
N HIS A 125 4.67 -14.31 11.85
CA HIS A 125 5.45 -13.08 12.04
C HIS A 125 6.03 -12.51 10.75
N TRP A 126 5.35 -12.72 9.62
CA TRP A 126 5.74 -12.09 8.37
C TRP A 126 5.47 -10.59 8.43
N ARG A 127 6.21 -9.85 7.61
CA ARG A 127 5.97 -8.42 7.35
C ARG A 127 5.53 -8.24 5.92
N GLY A 128 4.88 -7.12 5.62
CA GLY A 128 4.50 -6.89 4.24
C GLY A 128 4.08 -5.48 3.86
N LEU A 129 3.63 -5.38 2.63
CA LEU A 129 3.05 -4.19 2.03
C LEU A 129 1.63 -4.52 1.56
N LEU A 130 0.64 -3.81 2.12
CA LEU A 130 -0.76 -3.93 1.77
C LEU A 130 -1.15 -2.75 0.87
N ILE A 131 -1.71 -3.05 -0.28
CA ILE A 131 -2.12 -2.07 -1.29
C ILE A 131 -3.63 -2.17 -1.46
N GLN A 132 -4.34 -1.07 -1.25
CA GLN A 132 -5.79 -1.03 -1.41
C GLN A 132 -6.19 0.33 -1.97
N PRO A 133 -6.66 0.40 -3.24
CA PRO A 133 -7.02 1.67 -3.85
C PRO A 133 -8.36 2.24 -3.42
N ASP A 134 -9.32 1.42 -2.97
CA ASP A 134 -10.64 1.93 -2.58
C ASP A 134 -10.53 2.64 -1.22
N PRO A 135 -10.93 3.92 -1.08
CA PRO A 135 -10.81 4.65 0.18
C PRO A 135 -11.64 4.09 1.34
N GLN A 136 -12.76 3.41 1.08
CA GLN A 136 -13.59 2.78 2.10
C GLN A 136 -12.93 1.49 2.60
N ASP A 137 -12.51 0.63 1.69
CA ASP A 137 -11.78 -0.60 2.02
C ASP A 137 -10.41 -0.28 2.66
N PHE A 138 -9.76 0.82 2.26
CA PHE A 138 -8.51 1.26 2.89
C PHE A 138 -8.74 1.67 4.35
N ARG A 139 -9.85 2.34 4.68
CA ARG A 139 -10.22 2.64 6.08
C ARG A 139 -10.47 1.35 6.87
N LEU A 140 -11.13 0.37 6.26
CA LEU A 140 -11.30 -0.95 6.88
C LEU A 140 -9.93 -1.60 7.15
N LEU A 141 -9.04 -1.65 6.16
CA LEU A 141 -7.67 -2.19 6.28
C LEU A 141 -6.95 -1.56 7.48
N LEU A 142 -6.99 -0.23 7.63
CA LEU A 142 -6.35 0.45 8.76
C LEU A 142 -6.94 0.02 10.12
N SER A 143 -8.25 -0.23 10.19
CA SER A 143 -8.90 -0.69 11.43
C SER A 143 -8.44 -2.10 11.88
N ARG A 144 -7.86 -2.89 10.95
CA ARG A 144 -7.38 -4.26 11.24
C ARG A 144 -6.07 -4.30 12.05
N ASN A 145 -5.44 -3.14 12.27
CA ASN A 145 -4.26 -2.98 13.13
C ASN A 145 -3.10 -3.94 12.78
N ARG A 146 -2.70 -3.94 11.50
CA ARG A 146 -1.62 -4.76 10.94
C ARG A 146 -0.25 -4.26 11.38
N THR A 147 0.17 -4.64 12.58
CA THR A 147 1.40 -4.16 13.27
C THR A 147 2.73 -4.47 12.56
N ARG A 148 2.75 -5.31 11.52
CA ARG A 148 3.99 -5.60 10.75
C ARG A 148 3.91 -5.23 9.27
N SER A 149 2.81 -4.61 8.85
CA SER A 149 2.59 -4.27 7.46
C SER A 149 2.48 -2.77 7.23
N HIS A 150 3.15 -2.31 6.18
CA HIS A 150 2.89 -0.99 5.63
C HIS A 150 1.60 -1.03 4.83
N ALA A 151 0.89 0.09 4.77
CA ALA A 151 -0.35 0.22 4.02
C ALA A 151 -0.23 1.37 3.02
N ALA A 152 -0.73 1.18 1.79
CA ALA A 152 -0.74 2.18 0.75
C ALA A 152 -2.14 2.32 0.12
N ASN A 153 -2.71 3.53 0.15
CA ASN A 153 -3.97 3.85 -0.51
C ASN A 153 -3.68 4.24 -1.97
N VAL A 154 -3.39 3.23 -2.78
CA VAL A 154 -2.95 3.35 -4.17
C VAL A 154 -3.45 2.15 -4.97
N CYS A 155 -3.57 2.31 -6.28
CA CYS A 155 -3.79 1.20 -7.21
C CYS A 155 -2.46 0.68 -7.77
N LEU A 156 -2.52 -0.50 -8.38
CA LEU A 156 -1.42 -1.05 -9.16
C LEU A 156 -1.56 -0.57 -10.60
N SER A 157 -0.51 0.03 -11.14
CA SER A 157 -0.51 0.48 -12.54
C SER A 157 -0.31 -0.71 -13.48
N PRO A 158 -1.16 -0.88 -14.52
CA PRO A 158 -0.96 -1.85 -15.59
C PRO A 158 0.10 -1.42 -16.61
N THR A 159 0.73 -0.26 -16.43
CA THR A 159 1.81 0.26 -17.27
C THR A 159 3.06 0.49 -16.41
N PRO A 160 4.27 0.57 -16.99
CA PRO A 160 5.51 0.82 -16.22
C PRO A 160 5.64 2.28 -15.75
N ASN A 161 4.56 3.06 -15.78
CA ASN A 161 4.51 4.45 -15.40
C ASN A 161 3.38 4.69 -14.39
N PRO A 162 3.52 5.69 -13.50
CA PRO A 162 2.45 6.06 -12.61
C PRO A 162 1.36 6.82 -13.35
N LYS A 163 0.14 6.75 -12.83
CA LYS A 163 -1.03 7.47 -13.36
C LYS A 163 -2.03 7.75 -12.24
N GLN A 164 -3.02 8.59 -12.50
CA GLN A 164 -4.10 8.87 -11.57
C GLN A 164 -5.43 8.37 -12.15
N VAL A 165 -6.28 7.79 -11.31
CA VAL A 165 -7.62 7.32 -11.67
C VAL A 165 -8.63 7.89 -10.69
N SER A 166 -9.88 8.04 -11.12
CA SER A 166 -10.97 8.48 -10.27
C SER A 166 -11.77 7.27 -9.79
N PHE A 167 -11.86 7.09 -8.48
CA PHE A 167 -12.77 6.15 -7.83
C PHE A 167 -14.10 6.83 -7.61
N ARG A 168 -15.18 6.16 -8.03
CA ARG A 168 -16.54 6.61 -7.80
C ARG A 168 -16.99 6.11 -6.44
N GLU A 169 -16.89 6.95 -5.42
CA GLU A 169 -17.58 6.66 -4.18
C GLU A 169 -19.08 6.86 -4.45
N VAL A 170 -19.86 5.80 -4.28
CA VAL A 170 -21.33 5.91 -4.26
C VAL A 170 -21.73 5.92 -2.79
N PRO A 171 -21.96 7.09 -2.17
CA PRO A 171 -22.65 7.11 -0.89
C PRO A 171 -24.02 6.50 -1.10
N LYS A 172 -24.43 5.57 -0.24
CA LYS A 172 -25.76 4.92 -0.34
C LYS A 172 -26.94 5.91 -0.34
N ASN A 173 -26.71 7.19 0.03
CA ASN A 173 -27.76 8.20 0.27
C ASN A 173 -27.48 9.60 -0.32
N VAL A 174 -26.61 9.77 -1.33
CA VAL A 174 -26.37 11.09 -1.95
C VAL A 174 -26.45 10.99 -3.47
N SER A 175 -27.20 11.90 -4.09
CA SER A 175 -27.49 11.94 -5.53
C SER A 175 -26.29 12.34 -6.41
N ASP A 176 -25.17 12.76 -5.82
CA ASP A 176 -23.95 13.12 -6.52
C ASP A 176 -22.78 12.22 -6.08
N PRO A 177 -22.22 11.39 -6.97
CA PRO A 177 -21.08 10.54 -6.64
C PRO A 177 -19.83 11.38 -6.40
N GLN A 178 -19.25 11.28 -5.20
CA GLN A 178 -17.97 11.90 -4.89
C GLN A 178 -16.85 11.13 -5.61
N LEU A 179 -16.14 11.80 -6.52
CA LEU A 179 -14.99 11.23 -7.23
C LEU A 179 -13.72 11.46 -6.41
N THR A 180 -13.16 10.39 -5.87
CA THR A 180 -11.88 10.43 -5.16
C THR A 180 -10.76 10.03 -6.11
N LYS A 181 -9.76 10.90 -6.28
CA LYS A 181 -8.58 10.60 -7.10
C LYS A 181 -7.61 9.71 -6.34
N VAL A 182 -7.13 8.64 -6.98
CA VAL A 182 -6.18 7.68 -6.42
C VAL A 182 -5.02 7.51 -7.39
N HIS A 183 -3.79 7.45 -6.86
CA HIS A 183 -2.61 7.16 -7.66
C HIS A 183 -2.48 5.67 -7.91
N CYS A 184 -2.13 5.30 -9.15
CA CYS A 184 -1.66 3.98 -9.49
C CYS A 184 -0.15 4.02 -9.71
N PHE A 185 0.59 3.17 -9.01
CA PHE A 185 2.04 3.04 -9.17
C PHE A 185 2.39 1.66 -9.75
N PRO A 186 3.43 1.55 -10.59
CA PRO A 186 3.99 0.26 -10.96
C PRO A 186 4.38 -0.53 -9.72
N LEU A 187 4.14 -1.85 -9.72
CA LEU A 187 4.47 -2.70 -8.57
C LEU A 187 5.96 -2.62 -8.22
N TYR A 188 6.84 -2.49 -9.22
CA TYR A 188 8.27 -2.32 -9.01
C TYR A 188 8.60 -1.03 -8.22
N SER A 189 7.95 0.10 -8.54
CA SER A 189 8.13 1.35 -7.80
C SER A 189 7.72 1.21 -6.33
N LEU A 190 6.62 0.51 -6.06
CA LEU A 190 6.15 0.24 -4.69
C LEU A 190 7.14 -0.65 -3.92
N LEU A 191 7.72 -1.65 -4.57
CA LEU A 191 8.76 -2.50 -3.98
C LEU A 191 10.01 -1.69 -3.61
N LEU A 192 10.48 -0.83 -4.51
CA LEU A 192 11.62 0.07 -4.25
C LEU A 192 11.33 1.08 -3.13
N ALA A 193 10.13 1.66 -3.11
CA ALA A 193 9.70 2.56 -2.04
C ALA A 193 9.66 1.84 -0.68
N TYR A 194 9.19 0.59 -0.66
CA TYR A 194 9.21 -0.32 0.50
C TYR A 194 10.61 -0.90 0.81
N ASN A 195 11.62 -0.52 0.04
CA ASN A 195 13.01 -0.92 0.20
C ASN A 195 13.22 -2.46 0.12
N THR A 196 12.60 -3.09 -0.88
CA THR A 196 12.86 -4.50 -1.19
C THR A 196 12.78 -4.78 -2.69
N THR A 197 13.49 -5.80 -3.15
CA THR A 197 13.33 -6.39 -4.48
C THR A 197 13.13 -7.91 -4.41
N THR A 198 13.09 -8.47 -3.19
CA THR A 198 12.94 -9.89 -2.94
C THR A 198 11.77 -10.09 -1.97
N ILE A 199 10.74 -10.78 -2.43
CA ILE A 199 9.55 -11.08 -1.62
C ILE A 199 9.26 -12.58 -1.68
N ASP A 200 8.77 -13.13 -0.57
CA ASP A 200 8.41 -14.54 -0.52
C ASP A 200 7.05 -14.78 -1.20
N PHE A 201 6.05 -13.95 -0.89
CA PHE A 201 4.68 -14.16 -1.38
C PHE A 201 4.07 -12.88 -1.98
N LEU A 202 3.61 -12.95 -3.23
CA LEU A 202 2.80 -11.91 -3.86
C LEU A 202 1.36 -12.42 -4.00
N SER A 203 0.41 -11.80 -3.30
CA SER A 203 -1.03 -12.00 -3.52
C SER A 203 -1.59 -10.84 -4.36
N LEU A 204 -2.02 -11.13 -5.58
CA LEU A 204 -2.44 -10.12 -6.54
C LEU A 204 -3.95 -10.17 -6.81
N LYS A 205 -4.65 -9.07 -6.53
CA LYS A 205 -6.06 -8.83 -6.85
C LYS A 205 -6.22 -7.38 -7.35
N ALA A 206 -6.14 -7.20 -8.66
CA ALA A 206 -6.01 -5.91 -9.33
C ALA A 206 -7.13 -5.63 -10.35
N GLU A 207 -8.34 -6.16 -10.12
CA GLU A 207 -9.54 -5.87 -10.93
C GLU A 207 -9.31 -6.07 -12.43
N LYS A 208 -8.96 -7.29 -12.84
CA LYS A 208 -8.72 -7.66 -14.24
C LYS A 208 -7.43 -7.08 -14.84
N ALA A 209 -6.60 -6.40 -14.05
CA ALA A 209 -5.30 -5.88 -14.47
C ALA A 209 -4.11 -6.77 -14.06
N GLU A 210 -4.35 -7.93 -13.44
CA GLU A 210 -3.30 -8.77 -12.84
C GLU A 210 -2.20 -9.15 -13.85
N LEU A 211 -2.59 -9.59 -15.05
CA LEU A 211 -1.64 -9.92 -16.12
C LEU A 211 -0.79 -8.70 -16.54
N GLN A 212 -1.39 -7.52 -16.64
CA GLN A 212 -0.68 -6.32 -17.08
C GLN A 212 0.28 -5.82 -16.01
N VAL A 213 -0.13 -5.86 -14.74
CA VAL A 213 0.77 -5.57 -13.61
C VAL A 213 1.96 -6.53 -13.59
N LEU A 214 1.77 -7.81 -13.87
CA LEU A 214 2.88 -8.76 -13.95
C LEU A 214 3.80 -8.50 -15.16
N LYS A 215 3.26 -8.05 -16.29
CA LYS A 215 4.06 -7.72 -17.49
C LYS A 215 4.99 -6.53 -17.29
N THR A 216 4.71 -5.63 -16.34
CA THR A 216 5.56 -4.46 -16.06
C THR A 216 6.76 -4.79 -15.15
N LEU A 217 6.75 -5.95 -14.50
CA LEU A 217 7.82 -6.34 -13.57
C LEU A 217 9.13 -6.65 -14.30
N PRO A 218 10.26 -6.03 -13.89
CA PRO A 218 11.58 -6.44 -14.35
C PRO A 218 12.02 -7.70 -13.60
N PHE A 219 11.61 -8.89 -14.07
CA PHE A 219 11.91 -10.19 -13.44
C PHE A 219 13.42 -10.50 -13.28
N SER A 220 14.31 -9.79 -13.96
CA SER A 220 15.76 -9.85 -13.75
C SER A 220 16.23 -9.12 -12.48
N ARG A 221 15.43 -8.16 -11.98
CA ARG A 221 15.73 -7.33 -10.80
C ARG A 221 14.84 -7.67 -9.61
N VAL A 222 13.66 -8.24 -9.84
CA VAL A 222 12.68 -8.59 -8.80
C VAL A 222 12.57 -10.11 -8.67
N ARG A 223 12.70 -10.60 -7.44
CA ARG A 223 12.57 -12.03 -7.11
C ARG A 223 11.33 -12.27 -6.26
N ILE A 224 10.44 -13.12 -6.74
CA ILE A 224 9.20 -13.50 -6.05
C ILE A 224 9.19 -15.03 -5.97
N LYS A 225 9.01 -15.62 -4.78
CA LYS A 225 9.02 -17.09 -4.68
C LYS A 225 7.69 -17.71 -5.10
N VAL A 226 6.59 -17.11 -4.64
CA VAL A 226 5.23 -17.56 -4.93
C VAL A 226 4.37 -16.37 -5.34
N ILE A 227 3.70 -16.50 -6.47
CA ILE A 227 2.73 -15.53 -6.99
C ILE A 227 1.35 -16.19 -6.95
N SER A 228 0.41 -15.58 -6.23
CA SER A 228 -0.98 -16.01 -6.17
C SER A 228 -1.87 -14.98 -6.86
N VAL A 229 -2.61 -15.39 -7.89
CA VAL A 229 -3.50 -14.52 -8.68
C VAL A 229 -4.94 -14.96 -8.49
N LEU A 230 -5.86 -14.01 -8.29
CA LEU A 230 -7.28 -14.31 -8.14
C LEU A 230 -7.83 -14.96 -9.43
N ASN A 231 -8.50 -16.11 -9.31
CA ASN A 231 -9.31 -16.65 -10.40
C ASN A 231 -10.65 -15.89 -10.42
N PRO A 232 -11.02 -15.19 -11.51
CA PRO A 232 -12.29 -14.49 -11.61
C PRO A 232 -13.48 -15.48 -11.47
N PRO A 233 -14.32 -15.36 -10.42
CA PRO A 233 -15.39 -16.33 -10.18
C PRO A 233 -16.55 -16.20 -11.18
N ASP A 234 -16.80 -15.00 -11.68
CA ASP A 234 -18.02 -14.67 -12.43
C ASP A 234 -17.91 -14.88 -13.94
N ASP A 235 -16.70 -15.13 -14.46
CA ASP A 235 -16.46 -15.28 -15.90
C ASP A 235 -15.41 -16.37 -16.17
N LYS A 236 -15.90 -17.61 -16.34
CA LYS A 236 -15.03 -18.77 -16.61
C LYS A 236 -14.29 -18.67 -17.93
N GLN A 237 -14.90 -18.05 -18.96
CA GLN A 237 -14.27 -17.94 -20.28
C GLN A 237 -13.09 -16.96 -20.21
N TYR A 238 -13.32 -15.80 -19.61
CA TYR A 238 -12.25 -14.84 -19.33
C TYR A 238 -11.19 -15.43 -18.41
N GLY A 239 -11.60 -16.14 -17.35
CA GLY A 239 -10.69 -16.81 -16.42
C GLY A 239 -9.75 -17.81 -17.13
N ASN A 240 -10.30 -18.66 -18.00
CA ASN A 240 -9.49 -19.62 -18.77
C ASN A 240 -8.49 -18.91 -19.72
N ALA A 241 -8.94 -17.87 -20.43
CA ALA A 241 -8.06 -17.08 -21.30
C ALA A 241 -6.94 -16.39 -20.50
N LEU A 242 -7.28 -15.81 -19.35
CA LEU A 242 -6.33 -15.17 -18.45
C LEU A 242 -5.29 -16.18 -17.91
N LEU A 243 -5.73 -17.38 -17.49
CA LEU A 243 -4.83 -18.43 -17.01
C LEU A 243 -3.80 -18.83 -18.06
N VAL A 244 -4.21 -19.03 -19.31
CA VAL A 244 -3.29 -19.36 -20.42
C VAL A 244 -2.24 -18.27 -20.61
N LEU A 245 -2.65 -16.99 -20.58
CA LEU A 245 -1.73 -15.86 -20.71
C LEU A 245 -0.76 -15.75 -19.52
N LEU A 246 -1.24 -15.97 -18.30
CA LEU A 246 -0.42 -16.00 -17.10
C LEU A 246 0.61 -17.11 -17.15
N MET A 247 0.21 -18.33 -17.53
CA MET A 247 1.13 -19.46 -17.69
C MET A 247 2.20 -19.16 -18.74
N ARG A 248 1.83 -18.56 -19.88
CA ARG A 248 2.79 -18.18 -20.93
C ARG A 248 3.79 -17.14 -20.45
N LEU A 249 3.34 -16.10 -19.74
CA LEU A 249 4.20 -15.07 -19.20
C LEU A 249 5.16 -15.63 -18.13
N LEU A 250 4.60 -16.32 -17.14
CA LEU A 250 5.34 -16.72 -15.94
C LEU A 250 6.29 -17.91 -16.19
N SER A 251 5.98 -18.78 -17.16
CA SER A 251 6.86 -19.89 -17.53
C SER A 251 8.19 -19.42 -18.13
N VAL A 252 8.18 -18.36 -18.94
CA VAL A 252 9.40 -17.74 -19.49
C VAL A 252 10.31 -17.22 -18.35
N HIS A 253 9.73 -16.86 -17.21
CA HIS A 253 10.45 -16.39 -16.03
C HIS A 253 10.65 -17.47 -14.96
N GLY A 254 10.50 -18.76 -15.30
CA GLY A 254 10.86 -19.88 -14.43
C GLY A 254 9.80 -20.30 -13.42
N TYR A 255 8.58 -19.79 -13.51
CA TYR A 255 7.47 -20.17 -12.63
C TYR A 255 6.63 -21.28 -13.25
N LYS A 256 6.08 -22.14 -12.38
CA LYS A 256 5.15 -23.21 -12.76
C LYS A 256 3.86 -23.06 -11.96
N LEU A 257 2.73 -23.32 -12.62
CA LEU A 257 1.44 -23.40 -11.95
C LEU A 257 1.46 -24.61 -11.00
N ASN A 258 1.21 -24.38 -9.72
CA ASN A 258 0.96 -25.41 -8.74
C ASN A 258 -0.52 -25.79 -8.81
N ARG A 259 -0.81 -27.01 -9.28
CA ARG A 259 -2.18 -27.52 -9.43
C ARG A 259 -2.80 -27.99 -8.11
N TYR A 260 -1.98 -28.22 -7.09
CA TYR A 260 -2.41 -28.73 -5.79
C TYR A 260 -2.70 -27.62 -4.78
N ALA A 261 -2.06 -26.45 -4.94
CA ALA A 261 -2.35 -25.26 -4.15
C ALA A 261 -3.38 -24.38 -4.88
N SER A 262 -4.66 -24.74 -4.81
CA SER A 262 -5.77 -23.86 -5.21
C SER A 262 -6.37 -23.23 -3.95
N ILE A 263 -5.78 -22.13 -3.51
CA ILE A 263 -6.18 -21.40 -2.31
C ILE A 263 -7.36 -20.51 -2.65
N ASN A 264 -8.51 -20.64 -1.98
CA ASN A 264 -9.60 -19.66 -2.05
C ASN A 264 -9.95 -19.18 -3.47
N ASN A 265 -10.02 -20.11 -4.43
CA ASN A 265 -10.23 -19.80 -5.86
C ASN A 265 -9.13 -18.89 -6.44
N ARG A 266 -7.86 -19.24 -6.23
CA ARG A 266 -6.69 -18.52 -6.73
C ARG A 266 -5.73 -19.48 -7.43
N TRP A 267 -5.07 -19.00 -8.47
CA TRP A 267 -4.01 -19.71 -9.15
C TRP A 267 -2.66 -19.39 -8.49
N VAL A 268 -1.92 -20.42 -8.12
CA VAL A 268 -0.64 -20.29 -7.44
C VAL A 268 0.49 -20.70 -8.37
N PHE A 269 1.42 -19.78 -8.59
CA PHE A 269 2.62 -19.99 -9.38
C PHE A 269 3.83 -20.01 -8.47
N VAL A 270 4.62 -21.07 -8.55
CA VAL A 270 5.81 -21.28 -7.72
C VAL A 270 7.04 -21.20 -8.60
N CYS A 271 8.07 -20.48 -8.15
CA CYS A 271 9.33 -20.41 -8.86
C CYS A 271 10.07 -21.77 -8.78
N SER A 272 10.45 -22.33 -9.93
CA SER A 272 11.05 -23.66 -10.02
C SER A 272 12.58 -23.68 -9.84
N ARG A 273 13.13 -24.80 -9.34
CA ARG A 273 14.60 -25.03 -9.21
C ARG A 273 15.27 -24.92 -10.57
N GLY A 274 16.33 -24.11 -10.67
CA GLY A 274 17.21 -24.04 -11.85
C GLY A 274 17.28 -22.68 -12.55
N TYR A 275 16.44 -21.71 -12.19
CA TYR A 275 16.57 -20.33 -12.66
C TYR A 275 17.46 -19.55 -11.68
N SER A 276 18.47 -18.82 -12.20
CA SER A 276 19.49 -18.08 -11.45
C SER A 276 18.95 -17.00 -10.48
N GLY A 277 17.63 -16.80 -10.43
CA GLY A 277 16.93 -15.87 -9.54
C GLY A 277 16.11 -16.49 -8.41
N CYS A 278 16.08 -17.81 -8.21
CA CYS A 278 15.19 -18.42 -7.20
C CYS A 278 15.87 -19.48 -6.31
N SER A 279 15.82 -19.24 -4.98
CA SER A 279 16.01 -20.30 -3.98
C SER A 279 14.70 -21.05 -3.83
N ALA A 280 14.64 -22.22 -4.46
CA ALA A 280 13.41 -22.97 -4.60
C ALA A 280 12.83 -23.50 -3.30
N LEU A 281 11.51 -23.50 -3.25
CA LEU A 281 10.72 -24.20 -2.26
C LEU A 281 10.71 -25.70 -2.58
N ARG A 282 10.77 -26.55 -1.55
CA ARG A 282 10.52 -27.99 -1.72
C ARG A 282 9.03 -28.14 -2.03
N VAL A 283 8.69 -28.29 -3.30
CA VAL A 283 7.39 -28.84 -3.67
C VAL A 283 7.53 -30.34 -3.45
N ASN A 284 6.89 -30.86 -2.41
CA ASN A 284 6.73 -32.30 -2.29
C ASN A 284 5.90 -32.74 -3.50
N GLN A 285 6.48 -33.62 -4.32
CA GLN A 285 5.78 -34.31 -5.41
C GLN A 285 4.78 -35.30 -4.84
#